data_AF-A0A940BT71-F1
#
_entry.id   AF-A0A940BT71-F1
#
_cell.length_a   1.000
_cell.length_b   1.000
_cell.length_c   1.000
_cell.angle_alpha   90.00
_cell.angle_beta   90.00
_cell.angle_gamma   90.00
#
_symmetry.space_group_name_H-M   'P 1'
#
loop_
_entity.id
_entity.type
_entity.pdbx_description
1 polymer ?
#
loop_
_entity_poly.entity_id
_entity_poly.type
_entity_poly.pdbx_seq_one_letter_code
_entity_poly.pdbx_strand_id
1 'polypeptide(L)'
;MTKQLKIWRVIAIIAVCALLTVSVFYAFGVGYKNTSPAIDGVKELSLWNDGSGARDKLIDYVTSVTKENGKDYIPVEDRIAVFDMDGTLACETFYTYYDTMMFIEYCLYDHPERVSDELKEVAASIKPGYVADETLARNFAKAFAGLTVEEFYNYAVSFGQKETASFNNMRYIDNFYLPMVELVKYLYENGFEIWVISGTERTTTRAIVANSP
;
A
#
# COMPACT_ATOMS: atom_id res chain seq x y z
N MET A 1 -20.46 22.88 67.70
CA MET A 1 -20.44 21.78 66.72
C MET A 1 -21.49 21.88 65.60
N THR A 2 -22.61 22.58 65.78
CA THR A 2 -23.78 22.57 64.86
C THR A 2 -23.71 23.50 63.64
N LYS A 3 -22.91 24.58 63.67
CA LYS A 3 -22.74 25.48 62.50
C LYS A 3 -21.84 24.89 61.42
N GLN A 4 -20.74 24.24 61.81
CA GLN A 4 -19.82 23.55 60.90
C GLN A 4 -20.54 22.46 60.09
N LEU A 5 -21.35 21.62 60.75
CA LEU A 5 -22.09 20.54 60.08
C LEU A 5 -23.10 21.04 59.02
N LYS A 6 -23.64 22.25 59.18
CA LYS A 6 -24.52 22.88 58.19
C LYS A 6 -23.75 23.38 56.96
N ILE A 7 -22.55 23.90 57.15
CA ILE A 7 -21.68 24.39 56.07
C ILE A 7 -21.24 23.21 55.18
N TRP A 8 -20.83 22.09 55.77
CA TRP A 8 -20.43 20.90 55.01
C TRP A 8 -21.57 20.29 54.19
N ARG A 9 -22.82 20.36 54.69
CA ARG A 9 -23.99 19.91 53.93
C ARG A 9 -24.29 20.81 52.72
N VAL A 10 -24.13 22.12 52.87
CA VAL A 10 -24.31 23.07 51.76
C VAL A 10 -23.23 22.87 50.70
N ILE A 11 -21.97 22.69 51.10
CA ILE A 11 -20.85 22.41 50.19
C ILE A 11 -21.07 21.10 49.44
N ALA A 12 -21.52 20.03 50.13
CA ALA A 12 -21.80 18.75 49.51
C ALA A 12 -22.94 18.83 48.48
N ILE A 13 -24.00 19.58 48.77
CA ILE A 13 -25.11 19.79 47.82
C ILE A 13 -24.64 20.56 46.59
N ILE A 14 -23.83 21.61 46.76
CA ILE A 14 -23.28 22.39 45.63
C ILE A 14 -22.37 21.50 44.77
N ALA A 15 -21.53 20.66 45.39
CA ALA A 15 -20.64 19.74 44.66
C ALA A 15 -21.44 18.68 43.86
N VAL A 16 -22.50 18.13 44.43
CA VAL A 16 -23.39 17.17 43.73
C VAL A 16 -24.13 17.85 42.57
N CYS A 17 -24.63 19.07 42.76
CA CYS A 17 -25.26 19.83 41.68
C CYS A 17 -24.28 20.16 40.55
N ALA A 18 -23.03 20.53 40.87
CA ALA A 18 -21.99 20.81 39.88
C ALA A 18 -21.54 19.55 39.11
N LEU A 19 -21.48 18.39 39.77
CA LEU A 19 -21.17 17.12 39.11
C LEU A 19 -22.30 16.70 38.17
N LEU A 20 -23.56 16.87 38.59
CA LEU A 20 -24.72 16.54 37.78
C LEU A 20 -24.81 17.43 36.52
N THR A 21 -24.50 18.72 36.62
CA THR A 21 -24.47 19.61 35.45
C THR A 21 -23.36 19.21 34.47
N VAL A 22 -22.16 18.88 34.94
CA VAL A 22 -21.05 18.40 34.08
C VAL A 22 -21.41 17.10 33.37
N SER A 23 -22.08 16.15 34.04
CA SER A 23 -22.53 14.91 33.40
C SER A 23 -23.64 15.12 32.35
N VAL A 24 -24.53 16.11 32.53
CA VAL A 24 -25.54 16.46 31.52
C VAL A 24 -24.88 17.13 30.30
N PHE A 25 -23.87 17.97 30.50
CA PHE A 25 -23.07 18.51 29.38
C PHE A 25 -22.28 17.42 28.64
N TYR A 26 -21.83 16.36 29.33
CA TYR A 26 -21.17 15.22 28.67
C TYR A 26 -22.16 14.33 27.90
N ALA A 27 -23.36 14.11 28.45
CA ALA A 27 -24.40 13.28 27.83
C ALA A 27 -25.07 13.95 26.61
N PHE A 28 -25.08 15.29 26.53
CA PHE A 28 -25.69 16.04 25.42
C PHE A 28 -24.68 16.79 24.54
N GLY A 29 -23.40 16.86 24.92
CA GLY A 29 -22.36 17.66 24.26
C GLY A 29 -21.39 16.90 23.34
N VAL A 30 -21.44 15.56 23.32
CA VAL A 30 -20.65 14.74 22.40
C VAL A 30 -21.57 13.98 21.44
N GLY A 31 -22.42 14.72 20.75
CA GLY A 31 -22.94 14.25 19.47
C GLY A 31 -21.78 14.33 18.48
N TYR A 32 -21.05 13.23 18.28
CA TYR A 32 -20.12 13.09 17.18
C TYR A 32 -20.96 13.13 15.90
N LYS A 33 -21.20 14.33 15.37
CA LYS A 33 -21.68 14.49 14.01
C LYS A 33 -20.55 14.00 13.12
N ASN A 34 -20.68 12.77 12.62
CA ASN A 34 -20.01 12.35 11.40
C ASN A 34 -20.56 13.19 10.25
N THR A 35 -20.23 14.47 10.22
CA THR A 35 -20.11 15.19 8.97
C THR A 35 -18.69 14.90 8.53
N SER A 36 -18.48 13.79 7.81
CA SER A 36 -17.35 13.75 6.88
C SER A 36 -17.43 15.04 6.09
N PRO A 37 -16.40 15.90 6.09
CA PRO A 37 -16.39 17.01 5.18
C PRO A 37 -16.52 16.40 3.78
N ALA A 38 -17.53 16.85 3.02
CA ALA A 38 -17.50 16.67 1.59
C ALA A 38 -16.15 17.24 1.15
N ILE A 39 -15.28 16.39 0.63
CA ILE A 39 -13.94 16.78 0.23
C ILE A 39 -14.14 17.74 -0.94
N ASP A 40 -13.93 19.03 -0.67
CA ASP A 40 -13.88 20.06 -1.71
C ASP A 40 -12.68 19.75 -2.62
N GLY A 41 -12.95 18.98 -3.69
CA GLY A 41 -12.43 19.20 -5.04
C GLY A 41 -10.91 19.31 -5.25
N VAL A 42 -10.05 18.74 -4.40
CA VAL A 42 -8.64 18.51 -4.77
C VAL A 42 -8.60 17.36 -5.78
N LYS A 43 -8.82 17.72 -7.05
CA LYS A 43 -8.74 16.91 -8.29
C LYS A 43 -8.47 15.41 -8.05
N GLU A 44 -9.50 14.64 -7.72
CA GLU A 44 -9.41 13.18 -7.61
C GLU A 44 -8.79 12.61 -8.89
N LEU A 45 -7.76 11.77 -8.76
CA LEU A 45 -7.04 11.16 -9.88
C LEU A 45 -6.45 12.22 -10.85
N SER A 46 -5.66 13.15 -10.33
CA SER A 46 -5.02 14.27 -11.04
C SER A 46 -3.93 13.88 -12.04
N LEU A 47 -3.29 12.73 -11.85
CA LEU A 47 -2.28 12.17 -12.76
C LEU A 47 -2.90 11.37 -13.90
N TRP A 48 -4.23 11.19 -13.88
CA TRP A 48 -4.99 10.65 -14.99
C TRP A 48 -5.40 11.78 -15.92
N ASN A 49 -5.33 11.53 -17.24
CA ASN A 49 -5.69 12.54 -18.24
C ASN A 49 -7.13 13.04 -18.06
N ASP A 50 -7.31 14.37 -18.18
CA ASP A 50 -8.63 14.99 -18.21
C ASP A 50 -9.45 14.43 -19.39
N GLY A 51 -10.72 14.06 -19.14
CA GLY A 51 -11.59 13.43 -20.15
C GLY A 51 -11.30 11.95 -20.43
N SER A 52 -10.45 11.31 -19.63
CA SER A 52 -10.26 9.85 -19.67
C SER A 52 -11.52 9.13 -19.22
N GLY A 53 -12.14 8.38 -20.13
CA GLY A 53 -13.30 7.54 -19.78
C GLY A 53 -13.00 6.46 -18.74
N ALA A 54 -11.73 6.11 -18.51
CA ALA A 54 -11.35 5.22 -17.41
C ALA A 54 -11.39 5.96 -16.06
N ARG A 55 -10.83 7.17 -16.00
CA ARG A 55 -10.85 8.03 -14.81
C ARG A 55 -12.29 8.31 -14.37
N ASP A 56 -13.14 8.70 -15.31
CA ASP A 56 -14.53 9.05 -15.01
C ASP A 56 -15.30 7.85 -14.46
N LYS A 57 -15.12 6.65 -15.06
CA LYS A 57 -15.73 5.41 -14.56
C LYS A 57 -15.26 5.02 -13.16
N LEU A 58 -13.98 5.25 -12.83
CA LEU A 58 -13.45 4.97 -11.50
C LEU A 58 -14.10 5.89 -10.45
N ILE A 59 -14.17 7.18 -10.73
CA ILE A 59 -14.81 8.16 -9.85
C ILE A 59 -16.31 7.86 -9.69
N ASP A 60 -17.02 7.59 -10.79
CA ASP A 60 -18.44 7.25 -10.76
C ASP A 60 -18.71 5.97 -9.95
N TYR A 61 -17.88 4.94 -10.15
CA TYR A 61 -17.99 3.69 -9.40
C TYR A 61 -17.80 3.92 -7.91
N VAL A 62 -16.70 4.56 -7.51
CA VAL A 62 -16.39 4.83 -6.11
C VAL A 62 -17.48 5.69 -5.48
N THR A 63 -17.94 6.75 -6.16
CA THR A 63 -19.05 7.58 -5.69
C THR A 63 -20.33 6.77 -5.47
N SER A 64 -20.68 5.86 -6.39
CA SER A 64 -21.90 5.06 -6.28
C SER A 64 -21.86 4.08 -5.12
N VAL A 65 -20.74 3.35 -4.97
CA VAL A 65 -20.62 2.27 -3.98
C VAL A 65 -20.32 2.77 -2.57
N THR A 66 -19.86 4.01 -2.42
CA THR A 66 -19.57 4.62 -1.12
C THR A 66 -20.72 5.47 -0.57
N LYS A 67 -21.71 5.81 -1.41
CA LYS A 67 -22.87 6.61 -1.01
C LYS A 67 -23.80 5.83 -0.07
N GLU A 68 -23.77 6.17 1.21
CA GLU A 68 -24.66 5.55 2.22
C GLU A 68 -26.13 5.61 1.80
N ASN A 69 -26.84 4.50 2.02
CA ASN A 69 -28.24 4.30 1.59
C ASN A 69 -28.46 4.40 0.07
N GLY A 70 -27.40 4.41 -0.74
CA GLY A 70 -27.45 4.30 -2.19
C GLY A 70 -27.80 2.89 -2.64
N LYS A 71 -28.38 2.75 -3.84
CA LYS A 71 -28.77 1.45 -4.40
C LYS A 71 -27.59 0.49 -4.64
N ASP A 72 -26.40 1.04 -4.85
CA ASP A 72 -25.17 0.29 -5.15
C ASP A 72 -24.20 0.28 -3.96
N TYR A 73 -24.63 0.76 -2.77
CA TYR A 73 -23.78 0.88 -1.60
C TYR A 73 -23.16 -0.46 -1.21
N ILE A 74 -21.84 -0.48 -1.04
CA ILE A 74 -21.08 -1.62 -0.53
C ILE A 74 -20.65 -1.28 0.90
N PRO A 75 -20.95 -2.12 1.91
CA PRO A 75 -20.43 -1.97 3.27
C PRO A 75 -18.90 -1.89 3.27
N VAL A 76 -18.30 -1.14 4.20
CA VAL A 76 -16.85 -0.89 4.20
C VAL A 76 -16.06 -2.20 4.25
N GLU A 77 -16.52 -3.15 5.05
CA GLU A 77 -15.95 -4.50 5.20
C GLU A 77 -15.92 -5.34 3.91
N ASP A 78 -16.74 -5.00 2.92
CA ASP A 78 -16.86 -5.71 1.65
C ASP A 78 -16.14 -5.00 0.49
N ARG A 79 -15.53 -3.83 0.73
CA ARG A 79 -14.85 -3.04 -0.31
C ARG A 79 -13.43 -3.53 -0.56
N ILE A 80 -13.29 -4.66 -1.24
CA ILE A 80 -11.97 -5.23 -1.55
C ILE A 80 -11.55 -4.85 -2.97
N ALA A 81 -10.40 -4.18 -3.11
CA ALA A 81 -9.76 -3.92 -4.39
C ALA A 81 -8.46 -4.72 -4.52
N VAL A 82 -8.30 -5.43 -5.64
CA VAL A 82 -7.14 -6.27 -5.93
C VAL A 82 -6.36 -5.70 -7.11
N PHE A 83 -5.03 -5.69 -7.00
CA PHE A 83 -4.12 -5.24 -8.04
C PHE A 83 -3.06 -6.31 -8.30
N ASP A 84 -2.77 -6.56 -9.57
CA ASP A 84 -1.48 -7.13 -9.93
C ASP A 84 -0.37 -6.09 -9.69
N MET A 85 0.90 -6.50 -9.59
CA MET A 85 2.04 -5.59 -9.45
C MET A 85 2.71 -5.32 -10.79
N ASP A 86 3.24 -6.36 -11.42
CA ASP A 86 4.02 -6.25 -12.65
C ASP A 86 3.09 -5.89 -13.82
N GLY A 87 3.50 -4.90 -14.62
CA GLY A 87 2.68 -4.37 -15.72
C GLY A 87 1.45 -3.55 -15.28
N THR A 88 1.08 -3.57 -13.99
CA THR A 88 -0.13 -2.93 -13.45
C THR A 88 0.19 -1.79 -12.47
N LEU A 89 0.96 -2.03 -11.42
CA LEU A 89 1.45 -0.98 -10.50
C LEU A 89 2.86 -0.52 -10.89
N ALA A 90 3.69 -1.45 -11.36
CA ALA A 90 5.08 -1.24 -11.72
C ALA A 90 5.36 -1.66 -13.18
N CYS A 91 6.36 -1.04 -13.81
CA CYS A 91 6.75 -1.40 -15.16
C CYS A 91 7.45 -2.77 -15.22
N GLU A 92 6.98 -3.65 -16.12
CA GLU A 92 7.56 -4.98 -16.36
C GLU A 92 8.29 -5.11 -17.70
N THR A 93 8.32 -4.05 -18.50
CA THR A 93 8.77 -4.12 -19.90
C THR A 93 10.26 -3.90 -20.09
N PHE A 94 11.03 -3.59 -19.02
CA PHE A 94 12.47 -3.38 -19.19
C PHE A 94 13.37 -3.69 -17.95
N TYR A 95 14.44 -4.49 -18.10
CA TYR A 95 14.61 -5.48 -19.16
C TYR A 95 13.47 -6.53 -19.04
N THR A 96 12.95 -6.73 -17.82
CA THR A 96 11.80 -7.56 -17.50
C THR A 96 11.34 -7.33 -16.03
N TYR A 97 10.64 -8.29 -15.43
CA TYR A 97 10.22 -8.34 -14.02
C TYR A 97 11.35 -8.01 -13.05
N TYR A 98 10.95 -7.37 -11.94
CA TYR A 98 11.88 -6.91 -10.92
C TYR A 98 12.69 -8.06 -10.29
N ASP A 99 12.03 -9.16 -9.93
CA ASP A 99 12.66 -10.33 -9.31
C ASP A 99 13.63 -11.05 -10.25
N THR A 100 13.38 -11.01 -11.56
CA THR A 100 14.27 -11.54 -12.57
C THR A 100 15.52 -10.67 -12.72
N MET A 101 15.37 -9.34 -12.69
CA MET A 101 16.54 -8.44 -12.66
C MET A 101 17.37 -8.66 -11.40
N MET A 102 16.69 -8.80 -10.26
CA MET A 102 17.32 -9.11 -8.98
C MET A 102 18.08 -10.44 -9.01
N PHE A 103 17.52 -11.49 -9.64
CA PHE A 103 18.21 -12.77 -9.84
C PHE A 103 19.47 -12.64 -10.70
N ILE A 104 19.39 -11.91 -11.81
CA ILE A 104 20.53 -11.68 -12.71
C ILE A 104 21.66 -10.97 -11.96
N GLU A 105 21.32 -9.90 -11.24
CA GLU A 105 22.27 -9.08 -10.51
C GLU A 105 22.90 -9.84 -9.33
N TYR A 106 22.10 -10.61 -8.60
CA TYR A 106 22.60 -11.46 -7.51
C TYR A 106 23.62 -12.48 -8.02
N CYS A 107 23.28 -13.19 -9.11
CA CYS A 107 24.10 -14.29 -9.60
C CYS A 107 25.38 -13.82 -10.32
N LEU A 108 25.33 -12.68 -11.00
CA LEU A 108 26.43 -12.24 -11.87
C LEU A 108 27.33 -11.17 -11.25
N TYR A 109 26.80 -10.34 -10.34
CA TYR A 109 27.52 -9.14 -9.88
C TYR A 109 27.58 -9.01 -8.35
N ASP A 110 26.47 -9.15 -7.65
CA ASP A 110 26.43 -8.84 -6.21
C ASP A 110 27.02 -9.95 -5.34
N HIS A 111 26.64 -11.19 -5.65
CA HIS A 111 27.02 -12.37 -4.85
C HIS A 111 27.37 -13.59 -5.73
N PRO A 112 28.20 -13.46 -6.79
CA PRO A 112 28.55 -14.58 -7.66
C PRO A 112 29.28 -15.72 -6.92
N GLU A 113 29.89 -15.43 -5.78
CA GLU A 113 30.54 -16.43 -4.92
C GLU A 113 29.54 -17.33 -4.16
N ARG A 114 28.27 -16.93 -4.07
CA ARG A 114 27.23 -17.65 -3.33
C ARG A 114 26.38 -18.58 -4.19
N VAL A 115 26.57 -18.55 -5.51
CA VAL A 115 25.76 -19.32 -6.47
C VAL A 115 26.61 -20.28 -7.29
N SER A 116 26.00 -21.37 -7.77
CA SER A 116 26.68 -22.33 -8.65
C SER A 116 26.95 -21.75 -10.03
N ASP A 117 27.90 -22.33 -10.76
CA ASP A 117 28.19 -21.91 -12.14
C ASP A 117 26.99 -22.15 -13.08
N GLU A 118 26.19 -23.19 -12.84
CA GLU A 118 24.92 -23.43 -13.54
C GLU A 118 23.94 -22.24 -13.38
N LEU A 119 23.79 -21.69 -12.17
CA LEU A 119 22.90 -20.54 -11.96
C LEU A 119 23.43 -19.27 -12.63
N LYS A 120 24.76 -19.09 -12.68
CA LYS A 120 25.38 -17.99 -13.45
C LYS A 120 25.10 -18.14 -14.94
N GLU A 121 25.21 -19.35 -15.48
CA GLU A 121 24.89 -19.63 -16.88
C GLU A 121 23.40 -19.34 -17.18
N VAL A 122 22.49 -19.78 -16.30
CA VAL A 122 21.06 -19.46 -16.41
C VAL A 122 20.87 -17.94 -16.39
N ALA A 123 21.41 -17.23 -15.40
CA ALA A 123 21.30 -15.77 -15.30
C ALA A 123 21.81 -15.05 -16.55
N ALA A 124 22.98 -15.45 -17.07
CA ALA A 124 23.57 -14.88 -18.29
C ALA A 124 22.79 -15.22 -19.57
N SER A 125 21.95 -16.26 -19.55
CA SER A 125 21.14 -16.68 -20.70
C SER A 125 19.83 -15.91 -20.83
N ILE A 126 19.37 -15.25 -19.77
CA ILE A 126 18.09 -14.54 -19.72
C ILE A 126 18.16 -13.29 -20.61
N LYS A 127 17.26 -13.18 -21.58
CA LYS A 127 17.19 -12.13 -22.62
C LYS A 127 15.73 -11.77 -22.96
N PRO A 128 15.47 -10.60 -23.61
CA PRO A 128 14.11 -10.21 -24.00
C PRO A 128 13.36 -11.32 -24.71
N GLY A 129 12.16 -11.64 -24.22
CA GLY A 129 11.34 -12.73 -24.72
C GLY A 129 11.57 -14.10 -24.06
N TYR A 130 12.34 -14.18 -22.96
CA TYR A 130 12.37 -15.38 -22.13
C TYR A 130 10.98 -15.71 -21.55
N VAL A 131 10.81 -16.95 -21.10
CA VAL A 131 9.58 -17.42 -20.46
C VAL A 131 9.81 -17.48 -18.95
N ALA A 132 8.98 -16.75 -18.20
CA ALA A 132 8.92 -16.88 -16.74
C ALA A 132 8.05 -18.10 -16.39
N ASP A 133 8.69 -19.26 -16.28
CA ASP A 133 8.05 -20.52 -15.93
C ASP A 133 8.43 -21.00 -14.52
N GLU A 134 7.86 -22.14 -14.13
CA GLU A 134 8.18 -22.79 -12.85
C GLU A 134 9.68 -23.14 -12.74
N THR A 135 10.34 -23.47 -13.84
CA THR A 135 11.77 -23.79 -13.87
C THR A 135 12.60 -22.58 -13.45
N LEU A 136 12.30 -21.41 -14.01
CA LEU A 136 12.98 -20.18 -13.66
C LEU A 136 12.72 -19.78 -12.20
N ALA A 137 11.47 -19.88 -11.74
CA ALA A 137 11.12 -19.63 -10.34
C ALA A 137 11.89 -20.56 -9.37
N ARG A 138 12.10 -21.83 -9.74
CA ARG A 138 12.92 -22.77 -8.95
C ARG A 138 14.40 -22.37 -8.94
N ASN A 139 14.91 -21.78 -10.02
CA ASN A 139 16.29 -21.27 -10.05
C ASN A 139 16.45 -20.03 -9.16
N PHE A 140 15.43 -19.16 -9.08
CA PHE A 140 15.42 -18.06 -8.11
C PHE A 140 15.52 -18.60 -6.68
N ALA A 141 14.69 -19.58 -6.33
CA ALA A 141 14.72 -20.21 -5.01
C ALA A 141 16.09 -20.83 -4.67
N LYS A 142 16.80 -21.41 -5.66
CA LYS A 142 18.15 -21.94 -5.47
C LYS A 142 19.19 -20.83 -5.25
N ALA A 143 19.12 -19.74 -6.02
CA ALA A 143 20.08 -18.64 -5.91
C ALA A 143 20.04 -17.95 -4.54
N PHE A 144 18.85 -17.78 -3.98
CA PHE A 144 18.66 -17.14 -2.67
C PHE A 144 18.69 -18.14 -1.50
N ALA A 145 19.04 -19.41 -1.73
CA ALA A 145 19.05 -20.43 -0.71
C ALA A 145 20.03 -20.09 0.44
N GLY A 146 19.56 -20.24 1.67
CA GLY A 146 20.34 -19.94 2.88
C GLY A 146 20.15 -18.53 3.42
N LEU A 147 19.53 -17.61 2.66
CA LEU A 147 19.08 -16.33 3.20
C LEU A 147 17.87 -16.52 4.11
N THR A 148 17.84 -15.78 5.21
CA THR A 148 16.61 -15.54 5.97
C THR A 148 15.65 -14.66 5.16
N VAL A 149 14.37 -14.67 5.55
CA VAL A 149 13.35 -13.80 4.93
C VAL A 149 13.73 -12.32 5.08
N GLU A 150 14.33 -11.93 6.20
CA GLU A 150 14.79 -10.55 6.44
C GLU A 150 15.97 -10.18 5.55
N GLU A 151 16.97 -11.05 5.41
CA GLU A 151 18.11 -10.82 4.51
C GLU A 151 17.65 -10.70 3.05
N PHE A 152 16.71 -11.55 2.63
CA PHE A 152 16.15 -11.48 1.28
C PHE A 152 15.32 -10.20 1.06
N TYR A 153 14.49 -9.81 2.03
CA TYR A 153 13.77 -8.54 1.99
C TYR A 153 14.73 -7.35 1.87
N ASN A 154 15.77 -7.31 2.70
CA ASN A 154 16.77 -6.25 2.70
C ASN A 154 17.54 -6.22 1.38
N TYR A 155 17.85 -7.39 0.81
CA TYR A 155 18.46 -7.46 -0.51
C TYR A 155 17.54 -6.84 -1.57
N ALA A 156 16.26 -7.20 -1.59
CA ALA A 156 15.30 -6.63 -2.55
C ALA A 156 15.21 -5.10 -2.43
N VAL A 157 15.13 -4.56 -1.21
CA VAL A 157 15.14 -3.10 -0.98
C VAL A 157 16.43 -2.46 -1.47
N SER A 158 17.59 -3.07 -1.18
CA SER A 158 18.89 -2.56 -1.59
C SER A 158 19.08 -2.58 -3.11
N PHE A 159 18.63 -3.64 -3.77
CA PHE A 159 18.61 -3.77 -5.22
C PHE A 159 17.74 -2.68 -5.85
N GLY A 160 16.59 -2.36 -5.23
CA GLY A 160 15.72 -1.26 -5.62
C GLY A 160 16.38 0.11 -5.69
N GLN A 161 17.47 0.32 -4.95
CA GLN A 161 18.22 1.58 -4.96
C GLN A 161 19.18 1.72 -6.14
N LYS A 162 19.46 0.63 -6.87
CA LYS A 162 20.36 0.67 -8.02
C LYS A 162 19.73 1.46 -9.17
N GLU A 163 20.56 2.24 -9.84
CA GLU A 163 20.26 2.81 -11.14
C GLU A 163 20.58 1.79 -12.23
N THR A 164 19.95 1.93 -13.39
CA THR A 164 20.26 1.19 -14.61
C THR A 164 20.41 2.17 -15.75
N ALA A 165 21.21 1.82 -16.76
CA ALA A 165 21.38 2.62 -17.98
C ALA A 165 20.06 2.85 -18.76
N SER A 166 18.99 2.20 -18.36
CA SER A 166 17.73 2.09 -19.09
C SER A 166 16.65 3.04 -18.58
N PHE A 167 16.77 3.45 -17.32
CA PHE A 167 16.00 4.57 -16.81
C PHE A 167 16.89 5.80 -16.82
N ASN A 168 16.37 6.93 -17.30
CA ASN A 168 17.08 8.19 -17.17
C ASN A 168 16.80 8.77 -15.78
N ASN A 169 17.81 8.77 -14.91
CA ASN A 169 17.70 9.35 -13.57
C ASN A 169 16.58 8.71 -12.72
N MET A 170 16.45 7.39 -12.78
CA MET A 170 15.56 6.62 -11.91
C MET A 170 16.23 5.34 -11.43
N ARG A 171 15.88 4.92 -10.23
CA ARG A 171 16.25 3.63 -9.64
C ARG A 171 15.20 2.58 -9.98
N TYR A 172 15.50 1.31 -9.76
CA TYR A 172 14.53 0.23 -9.94
C TYR A 172 13.23 0.44 -9.15
N ILE A 173 13.32 1.00 -7.94
CA ILE A 173 12.16 1.22 -7.07
C ILE A 173 11.24 2.35 -7.52
N ASP A 174 11.71 3.20 -8.43
CA ASP A 174 10.97 4.34 -8.98
C ASP A 174 10.10 3.94 -10.18
N ASN A 175 10.05 2.65 -10.55
CA ASN A 175 9.36 2.14 -11.75
C ASN A 175 7.82 2.03 -11.62
N PHE A 176 7.23 2.66 -10.60
CA PHE A 176 5.78 2.63 -10.36
C PHE A 176 5.05 3.65 -11.23
N TYR A 177 3.88 3.26 -11.74
CA TYR A 177 3.01 4.16 -12.46
C TYR A 177 2.32 5.09 -11.46
N LEU A 178 2.78 6.33 -11.37
CA LEU A 178 2.22 7.32 -10.43
C LEU A 178 0.68 7.49 -10.53
N PRO A 179 0.02 7.42 -11.72
CA PRO A 179 -1.45 7.40 -11.78
C PRO A 179 -2.08 6.22 -11.02
N MET A 180 -1.44 5.06 -11.01
CA MET A 180 -1.91 3.88 -10.28
C MET A 180 -1.66 4.01 -8.78
N VAL A 181 -0.56 4.62 -8.37
CA VAL A 181 -0.30 4.99 -6.95
C VAL A 181 -1.42 5.91 -6.45
N GLU A 182 -1.81 6.91 -7.26
CA GLU A 182 -2.91 7.81 -6.93
C GLU A 182 -4.25 7.08 -6.84
N LEU A 183 -4.52 6.11 -7.72
CA LEU A 183 -5.72 5.28 -7.67
C LEU A 183 -5.78 4.42 -6.41
N VAL A 184 -4.68 3.75 -6.05
CA VAL A 184 -4.58 2.95 -4.83
C VAL A 184 -4.89 3.81 -3.60
N LYS A 185 -4.28 5.00 -3.53
CA LYS A 185 -4.53 5.97 -2.47
C LYS A 185 -5.99 6.42 -2.44
N TYR A 186 -6.57 6.76 -3.59
CA TYR A 186 -7.97 7.18 -3.71
C TYR A 186 -8.94 6.11 -3.21
N LEU A 187 -8.74 4.84 -3.60
CA LEU A 187 -9.56 3.74 -3.13
C LEU A 187 -9.41 3.53 -1.62
N TYR A 188 -8.18 3.56 -1.11
CA TYR A 188 -7.92 3.43 0.33
C TYR A 188 -8.60 4.52 1.16
N GLU A 189 -8.52 5.78 0.71
CA GLU A 189 -9.19 6.92 1.35
C GLU A 189 -10.73 6.81 1.31
N ASN A 190 -11.27 6.03 0.37
CA ASN A 190 -12.70 5.73 0.25
C ASN A 190 -13.12 4.41 0.94
N GLY A 191 -12.26 3.88 1.79
CA GLY A 191 -12.55 2.73 2.65
C GLY A 191 -12.46 1.39 1.93
N PHE A 192 -11.70 1.30 0.84
CA PHE A 192 -11.36 0.01 0.25
C PHE A 192 -10.17 -0.63 0.97
N GLU A 193 -10.25 -1.94 1.20
CA GLU A 193 -9.11 -2.76 1.53
C GLU A 193 -8.35 -3.12 0.25
N ILE A 194 -7.03 -2.85 0.24
CA ILE A 194 -6.18 -3.03 -0.94
C ILE A 194 -5.34 -4.29 -0.80
N TRP A 195 -5.40 -5.15 -1.82
CA TRP A 195 -4.59 -6.37 -1.92
C TRP A 195 -3.74 -6.34 -3.19
N VAL A 196 -2.47 -6.71 -3.07
CA VAL A 196 -1.59 -6.96 -4.22
C VAL A 196 -1.47 -8.47 -4.42
N ILE A 197 -1.87 -8.94 -5.61
CA ILE A 197 -1.87 -10.34 -6.02
C ILE A 197 -1.00 -10.46 -7.27
N SER A 198 0.28 -10.75 -7.07
CA SER A 198 1.28 -10.87 -8.15
C SER A 198 1.88 -12.29 -8.17
N GLY A 199 2.38 -12.67 -9.35
CA GLY A 199 3.18 -13.88 -9.54
C GLY A 199 4.64 -13.74 -9.08
N THR A 200 5.13 -12.51 -8.85
CA THR A 200 6.44 -12.26 -8.25
C THR A 200 6.52 -12.83 -6.83
N GLU A 201 7.73 -13.22 -6.43
CA GLU A 201 7.95 -13.75 -5.08
C GLU A 201 7.41 -12.79 -4.01
N ARG A 202 6.61 -13.32 -3.09
CA ARG A 202 5.81 -12.57 -2.12
C ARG A 202 6.62 -11.60 -1.25
N THR A 203 7.80 -11.99 -0.81
CA THR A 203 8.70 -11.15 -0.01
C THR A 203 9.27 -10.01 -0.85
N THR A 204 9.63 -10.26 -2.11
CA THR A 204 10.00 -9.23 -3.09
C THR A 204 8.84 -8.26 -3.32
N THR A 205 7.63 -8.74 -3.59
CA THR A 205 6.43 -7.88 -3.73
C THR A 205 6.24 -6.99 -2.50
N ARG A 206 6.33 -7.56 -1.29
CA ARG A 206 6.22 -6.78 -0.04
C ARG A 206 7.32 -5.73 0.10
N ALA A 207 8.55 -6.07 -0.25
CA ALA A 207 9.68 -5.16 -0.17
C ALA A 207 9.49 -3.97 -1.10
N ILE A 208 9.15 -4.22 -2.36
CA ILE A 208 9.01 -3.17 -3.37
C ILE A 208 7.81 -2.28 -3.04
N VAL A 209 6.62 -2.87 -2.86
CA VAL A 209 5.39 -2.10 -2.60
C VAL A 209 5.51 -1.23 -1.34
N ALA A 210 6.22 -1.68 -0.31
CA ALA A 210 6.39 -0.91 0.92
C ALA A 210 7.46 0.19 0.85
N ASN A 211 8.36 0.14 -0.14
CA ASN A 211 9.49 1.06 -0.25
C ASN A 211 9.49 1.89 -1.54
N SER A 212 8.53 1.65 -2.43
CA SER A 212 8.24 2.45 -3.62
C SER A 212 7.39 3.69 -3.30
N PRO A 213 7.39 4.70 -4.20
CA PRO A 213 6.63 5.94 -4.03
C PRO A 213 5.13 5.76 -3.78
#